data_AF-D8RDD1-F1
#
_entry.id   AF-D8RDD1-F1
#
_cell.length_a   1.000
_cell.length_b   1.000
_cell.length_c   1.000
_cell.angle_alpha   90.00
_cell.angle_beta   90.00
_cell.angle_gamma   90.00
#
_symmetry.space_group_name_H-M   'P 1'
#
loop_
_entity.id
_entity.type
_entity.pdbx_description
1 polymer ?
#
loop_
_entity_poly.entity_id
_entity_poly.type
_entity_poly.pdbx_seq_one_letter_code
_entity_poly.pdbx_strand_id
1 'polypeptide(L)'
;MSIAGGFGIGGGGGLGTITGGGGGGGNRDRPCGMDAHYRRLLAEDPGNSLLLRNYARYLYEKRDLPRAEELYERAILASPDDAELRAQYARLIWEFRRDEERAASYFEQAAQASPDDCSVLGAYAAFMWDVDEDEEPKNHAMPVHSAIVSAA
;
A
#
# COMPACT_ATOMS: atom_id res chain seq x y z
N MET A 1 63.12 1.62 -29.67
CA MET A 1 63.54 0.33 -30.26
C MET A 1 63.77 -0.68 -29.15
N SER A 2 62.91 -1.69 -29.05
CA SER A 2 63.26 -3.05 -28.66
C SER A 2 62.10 -3.97 -29.02
N ILE A 3 62.46 -5.05 -29.68
CA ILE A 3 61.64 -6.11 -30.28
C ILE A 3 61.54 -7.30 -29.31
N ALA A 4 60.43 -8.04 -29.36
CA ALA A 4 60.25 -9.48 -29.07
C ALA A 4 58.79 -9.68 -28.61
N GLY A 5 57.93 -10.52 -29.19
CA GLY A 5 58.17 -11.78 -29.90
C GLY A 5 57.73 -12.93 -29.00
N GLY A 6 56.58 -13.57 -29.28
CA GLY A 6 56.16 -14.77 -28.55
C GLY A 6 54.66 -15.09 -28.67
N PHE A 7 54.23 -15.59 -29.83
CA PHE A 7 52.92 -16.20 -30.02
C PHE A 7 53.05 -17.71 -29.79
N GLY A 8 52.49 -18.22 -28.70
CA GLY A 8 52.47 -19.65 -28.37
C GLY A 8 51.06 -20.21 -28.50
N ILE A 9 50.77 -20.88 -29.62
CA ILE A 9 49.57 -21.72 -29.78
C ILE A 9 49.93 -23.16 -29.40
N GLY A 10 49.53 -23.56 -28.20
CA GLY A 10 49.62 -24.95 -27.73
C GLY A 10 48.23 -25.59 -27.75
N GLY A 11 48.01 -26.52 -28.69
CA GLY A 11 46.83 -27.39 -28.72
C GLY A 11 46.96 -28.56 -27.73
N GLY A 12 45.83 -29.04 -27.23
CA GLY A 12 45.74 -30.26 -26.43
C GLY A 12 44.29 -30.65 -26.20
N GLY A 13 43.83 -31.67 -26.93
CA GLY A 13 42.48 -32.21 -26.84
C GLY A 13 42.20 -32.95 -25.54
N GLY A 14 40.92 -32.98 -25.17
CA GLY A 14 40.40 -33.77 -24.06
C GLY A 14 38.93 -34.05 -24.30
N LEU A 15 38.65 -35.20 -24.95
CA LEU A 15 37.32 -35.78 -25.06
C LEU A 15 36.92 -36.27 -23.66
N GLY A 16 36.04 -35.53 -22.99
CA GLY A 16 35.48 -35.87 -21.68
C GLY A 16 34.01 -36.26 -21.83
N THR A 17 33.74 -37.53 -21.59
CA THR A 17 32.44 -38.21 -21.55
C THR A 17 31.33 -37.41 -20.87
N ILE A 18 30.19 -37.23 -21.55
CA ILE A 18 28.91 -36.89 -20.93
C ILE A 18 28.35 -38.14 -20.24
N THR A 19 28.74 -38.38 -18.99
CA THR A 19 28.14 -39.43 -18.16
C THR A 19 27.80 -38.87 -16.78
N GLY A 20 26.50 -38.76 -16.54
CA GLY A 20 25.89 -39.15 -15.27
C GLY A 20 25.82 -38.11 -14.16
N GLY A 21 24.59 -37.85 -13.72
CA GLY A 21 24.30 -37.83 -12.29
C GLY A 21 23.92 -36.49 -11.69
N GLY A 22 22.61 -36.29 -11.53
CA GLY A 22 21.98 -36.00 -10.24
C GLY A 22 22.52 -34.84 -9.38
N GLY A 23 21.71 -33.80 -9.25
CA GLY A 23 21.77 -32.80 -8.18
C GLY A 23 20.86 -31.64 -8.54
N GLY A 24 19.58 -31.63 -8.20
CA GLY A 24 19.17 -31.55 -6.80
C GLY A 24 19.32 -30.12 -6.27
N GLY A 25 18.86 -29.11 -7.00
CA GLY A 25 18.72 -27.73 -6.51
C GLY A 25 17.25 -27.35 -6.49
N GLY A 26 16.50 -27.86 -5.52
CA GLY A 26 15.09 -27.56 -5.36
C GLY A 26 14.88 -26.08 -5.11
N ASN A 27 14.49 -25.33 -6.13
CA ASN A 27 13.91 -23.99 -5.96
C ASN A 27 12.45 -24.13 -5.47
N ARG A 28 12.26 -24.86 -4.36
CA ARG A 28 10.95 -25.12 -3.72
C ARG A 28 10.61 -24.09 -2.64
N ASP A 29 11.48 -23.11 -2.43
CA ASP A 29 11.25 -22.00 -1.51
C ASP A 29 11.13 -20.68 -2.28
N ARG A 30 10.50 -20.67 -3.46
CA ARG A 30 9.85 -19.42 -3.88
C ARG A 30 8.64 -19.28 -2.97
N PRO A 31 8.62 -18.30 -2.05
CA PRO A 31 7.46 -18.12 -1.23
C PRO A 31 6.28 -17.82 -2.17
N CYS A 32 5.35 -18.78 -2.23
CA CYS A 32 4.29 -18.81 -3.21
C CYS A 32 3.15 -17.92 -2.73
N GLY A 33 3.16 -16.65 -3.13
CA GLY A 33 2.10 -15.72 -2.80
C GLY A 33 2.47 -14.28 -3.10
N MET A 34 1.46 -13.43 -3.26
CA MET A 34 1.69 -12.01 -3.55
C MET A 34 2.42 -11.29 -2.42
N ASP A 35 2.16 -11.64 -1.15
CA ASP A 35 2.88 -11.13 0.02
C ASP A 35 4.41 -11.29 -0.15
N ALA A 36 4.83 -12.47 -0.60
CA ALA A 36 6.23 -12.76 -0.71
C ALA A 36 6.87 -12.23 -2.01
N HIS A 37 6.07 -12.08 -3.06
CA HIS A 37 6.46 -11.33 -4.25
C HIS A 37 6.78 -9.87 -3.90
N TYR A 38 5.88 -9.20 -3.17
CA TYR A 38 6.11 -7.83 -2.70
C TYR A 38 7.31 -7.71 -1.77
N ARG A 39 7.48 -8.63 -0.81
CA ARG A 39 8.67 -8.64 0.07
C ARG A 39 9.97 -8.77 -0.70
N ARG A 40 10.01 -9.56 -1.76
CA ARG A 40 11.19 -9.65 -2.63
C ARG A 40 11.47 -8.33 -3.34
N LEU A 41 10.45 -7.71 -3.94
CA LEU A 41 10.62 -6.43 -4.62
C LEU A 41 11.10 -5.33 -3.66
N LEU A 42 10.56 -5.30 -2.44
CA LEU A 42 11.00 -4.37 -1.39
C LEU A 42 12.38 -4.70 -0.79
N ALA A 43 12.88 -5.92 -0.94
CA ALA A 43 14.26 -6.24 -0.58
C ALA A 43 15.25 -5.69 -1.62
N GLU A 44 14.83 -5.56 -2.87
CA GLU A 44 15.61 -4.98 -3.96
C GLU A 44 15.56 -3.44 -3.90
N ASP A 45 14.40 -2.85 -3.59
CA ASP A 45 14.21 -1.40 -3.42
C ASP A 45 13.30 -1.07 -2.21
N PRO A 46 13.88 -0.93 -1.00
CA PRO A 46 13.11 -0.72 0.23
C PRO A 46 12.39 0.63 0.35
N GLY A 47 12.80 1.61 -0.46
CA GLY A 47 12.31 2.99 -0.44
C GLY A 47 11.34 3.31 -1.56
N ASN A 48 10.97 2.33 -2.39
CA ASN A 48 10.06 2.54 -3.50
C ASN A 48 8.63 2.82 -3.01
N SER A 49 8.21 4.08 -3.03
CA SER A 49 6.88 4.50 -2.55
C SER A 49 5.74 3.79 -3.28
N LEU A 50 5.88 3.55 -4.58
CA LEU A 50 4.87 2.85 -5.38
C LEU A 50 4.73 1.38 -4.96
N LEU A 51 5.83 0.67 -4.71
CA LEU A 51 5.78 -0.71 -4.20
C LEU A 51 5.21 -0.77 -2.79
N LEU A 52 5.62 0.15 -1.91
CA LEU A 52 5.12 0.25 -0.55
C LEU A 52 3.59 0.48 -0.55
N ARG A 53 3.12 1.46 -1.32
CA ARG A 53 1.69 1.78 -1.50
C ARG A 53 0.90 0.60 -2.04
N ASN A 54 1.38 -0.05 -3.11
CA ASN A 54 0.69 -1.19 -3.71
C ASN A 54 0.61 -2.39 -2.76
N TYR A 55 1.67 -2.64 -2.00
CA TYR A 55 1.68 -3.70 -1.02
C TYR A 55 0.77 -3.39 0.18
N ALA A 56 0.77 -2.15 0.65
CA ALA A 56 -0.14 -1.68 1.69
C ALA A 56 -1.61 -1.87 1.29
N ARG A 57 -1.97 -1.48 0.06
CA ARG A 57 -3.31 -1.72 -0.51
C ARG A 57 -3.67 -3.20 -0.56
N TYR A 58 -2.74 -4.05 -1.02
CA TYR A 58 -2.95 -5.51 -1.02
C TYR A 58 -3.22 -6.05 0.39
N LEU A 59 -2.47 -5.62 1.40
CA LEU A 59 -2.67 -6.05 2.78
C LEU A 59 -3.97 -5.51 3.37
N TYR A 60 -4.34 -4.26 3.04
CA TYR A 60 -5.62 -3.67 3.41
C TYR A 60 -6.80 -4.48 2.84
N GLU A 61 -6.76 -4.89 1.56
CA GLU A 61 -7.77 -5.78 0.97
C GLU A 61 -7.83 -7.15 1.65
N LYS A 62 -6.70 -7.64 2.17
CA LYS A 62 -6.62 -8.87 2.98
C LYS A 62 -7.02 -8.68 4.44
N ARG A 63 -7.41 -7.47 4.85
CA ARG A 63 -7.72 -7.08 6.24
C ARG A 63 -6.55 -7.24 7.21
N ASP A 64 -5.32 -7.24 6.71
CA ASP A 64 -4.09 -7.15 7.50
C ASP A 64 -3.72 -5.67 7.72
N LEU A 65 -4.59 -4.99 8.48
CA LEU A 65 -4.56 -3.53 8.66
C LEU A 65 -3.30 -3.02 9.38
N PRO A 66 -2.77 -3.69 10.44
CA PRO A 66 -1.55 -3.23 11.11
C PRO A 66 -0.33 -3.20 10.17
N ARG A 67 -0.18 -4.21 9.31
CA ARG A 67 0.94 -4.26 8.36
C ARG A 67 0.72 -3.30 7.18
N ALA A 68 -0.53 -3.08 6.78
CA ALA A 68 -0.85 -2.07 5.79
C ALA A 68 -0.50 -0.65 6.30
N GLU A 69 -0.80 -0.35 7.57
CA GLU A 69 -0.47 0.92 8.22
C GLU A 69 1.05 1.18 8.19
N GLU A 70 1.86 0.23 8.62
CA GLU A 70 3.34 0.33 8.60
C GLU A 70 3.88 0.64 7.19
N LEU A 71 3.32 0.00 6.16
CA LEU A 71 3.74 0.20 4.78
C LEU A 71 3.31 1.57 4.23
N TYR A 72 2.12 2.05 4.59
CA TYR A 72 1.69 3.40 4.20
C TYR A 72 2.52 4.48 4.89
N GLU A 73 2.88 4.32 6.16
CA GLU A 73 3.77 5.26 6.86
C GLU A 73 5.13 5.36 6.16
N ARG A 74 5.72 4.22 5.80
CA ARG A 74 6.96 4.17 5.02
C ARG A 74 6.80 4.80 3.64
N ALA A 75 5.68 4.57 2.97
CA ALA A 75 5.41 5.14 1.65
C ALA A 75 5.34 6.68 1.72
N ILE A 76 4.67 7.24 2.73
CA ILE A 76 4.55 8.69 2.93
C ILE A 76 5.93 9.32 3.19
N LEU A 77 6.79 8.65 3.97
CA LEU A 77 8.16 9.11 4.18
C LEU A 77 8.99 9.10 2.88
N ALA A 78 8.75 8.14 1.99
CA ALA A 78 9.43 8.03 0.70
C ALA A 78 8.88 9.00 -0.35
N SER A 79 7.63 9.45 -0.23
CA SER A 79 6.99 10.38 -1.17
C SER A 79 6.05 11.33 -0.41
N PRO A 80 6.61 12.33 0.29
CA PRO A 80 5.82 13.25 1.11
C PRO A 80 4.86 14.11 0.27
N ASP A 81 5.15 14.35 -1.00
CA ASP A 81 4.32 15.21 -1.85
C ASP A 81 3.17 14.45 -2.55
N ASP A 82 3.05 13.13 -2.35
CA ASP A 82 1.99 12.31 -2.95
C ASP A 82 0.67 12.47 -2.17
N ALA A 83 -0.21 13.34 -2.68
CA ALA A 83 -1.52 13.60 -2.10
C ALA A 83 -2.44 12.38 -2.14
N GLU A 84 -2.41 11.59 -3.22
CA GLU A 84 -3.25 10.41 -3.37
C GLU A 84 -2.87 9.33 -2.36
N LEU A 85 -1.56 9.10 -2.17
CA LEU A 85 -1.04 8.21 -1.14
C LEU A 85 -1.50 8.63 0.26
N ARG A 86 -1.43 9.92 0.56
CA ARG A 86 -1.88 10.46 1.85
C ARG A 86 -3.38 10.27 2.06
N ALA A 87 -4.20 10.48 1.03
CA ALA A 87 -5.64 10.21 1.08
C ALA A 87 -5.96 8.72 1.29
N GLN A 88 -5.19 7.81 0.67
CA GLN A 88 -5.33 6.37 0.90
C GLN A 88 -4.96 5.98 2.34
N TYR A 89 -3.93 6.60 2.91
CA TYR A 89 -3.57 6.38 4.30
C TYR A 89 -4.65 6.90 5.27
N ALA A 90 -5.18 8.10 5.03
CA ALA A 90 -6.27 8.68 5.80
C ALA A 90 -7.49 7.75 5.86
N ARG A 91 -7.86 7.18 4.72
CA ARG A 91 -8.94 6.18 4.62
C ARG A 91 -8.66 4.94 5.47
N LEU A 92 -7.43 4.42 5.45
CA LEU A 92 -7.07 3.27 6.28
C LEU A 92 -7.22 3.60 7.78
N ILE A 93 -6.77 4.78 8.20
CA ILE A 93 -6.88 5.21 9.61
C ILE A 93 -8.35 5.31 10.03
N TRP A 94 -9.20 5.89 9.19
CA TRP A 94 -10.64 5.94 9.43
C TRP A 94 -11.24 4.54 9.56
N GLU A 95 -11.04 3.66 8.59
CA GLU A 95 -11.66 2.34 8.59
C GLU A 95 -11.12 1.38 9.66
N PHE A 96 -9.84 1.51 10.03
CA PHE A 96 -9.21 0.62 11.00
C PHE A 96 -9.38 1.11 12.44
N ARG A 97 -9.09 2.40 12.68
CA ARG A 97 -9.00 2.96 14.03
C ARG A 97 -10.21 3.81 14.40
N ARG A 98 -11.05 4.21 13.43
CA ARG A 98 -12.11 5.21 13.61
C ARG A 98 -11.59 6.49 14.28
N ASP A 99 -10.34 6.84 13.95
CA ASP A 99 -9.67 8.03 14.45
C ASP A 99 -9.95 9.17 13.47
N GLU A 100 -11.07 9.85 13.72
CA GLU A 100 -11.57 10.94 12.88
C GLU A 100 -10.56 12.08 12.78
N GLU A 101 -9.98 12.52 13.91
CA GLU A 101 -9.05 13.65 13.95
C GLU A 101 -7.81 13.39 13.08
N ARG A 102 -7.20 12.21 13.21
CA ARG A 102 -6.04 11.85 12.37
C ARG A 102 -6.44 11.68 10.91
N ALA A 103 -7.57 11.03 10.63
CA ALA A 103 -8.02 10.85 9.25
C ALA A 103 -8.30 12.19 8.55
N ALA A 104 -9.06 13.08 9.21
CA ALA A 104 -9.36 14.41 8.73
C ALA A 104 -8.09 15.21 8.43
N SER A 105 -7.12 15.21 9.35
CA SER A 105 -5.85 15.92 9.16
C SER A 105 -5.10 15.45 7.90
N TYR A 106 -5.04 14.14 7.65
CA TYR A 106 -4.39 13.61 6.45
C TYR A 106 -5.17 13.93 5.17
N PHE A 107 -6.51 13.90 5.20
CA PHE A 107 -7.31 14.30 4.05
C PHE A 107 -7.18 15.78 3.73
N GLU A 108 -7.19 16.66 4.73
CA GLU A 108 -6.97 18.10 4.54
C GLU A 108 -5.61 18.39 3.91
N GLN A 109 -4.55 17.77 4.43
CA GLN A 109 -3.21 17.88 3.86
C GLN A 109 -3.16 17.38 2.41
N ALA A 110 -3.86 16.28 2.09
CA ALA A 110 -3.93 15.76 0.73
C ALA A 110 -4.67 16.74 -0.21
N ALA A 111 -5.82 17.27 0.22
CA ALA A 111 -6.60 18.24 -0.55
C ALA A 111 -5.84 19.56 -0.74
N GLN A 112 -5.07 20.01 0.24
CA GLN A 112 -4.20 21.19 0.11
C GLN A 112 -3.05 20.95 -0.89
N ALA A 113 -2.46 19.76 -0.88
CA ALA A 113 -1.37 19.40 -1.79
C ALA A 113 -1.86 19.23 -3.24
N SER A 114 -3.12 18.83 -3.45
CA SER A 114 -3.70 18.62 -4.78
C SER A 114 -5.17 19.04 -4.81
N PRO A 115 -5.46 20.36 -4.86
CA PRO A 115 -6.82 20.89 -4.76
C PRO A 115 -7.70 20.58 -5.97
N ASP A 116 -7.10 20.22 -7.10
CA ASP A 116 -7.81 19.88 -8.34
C ASP A 116 -7.90 18.35 -8.58
N ASP A 117 -7.36 17.53 -7.67
CA ASP A 117 -7.42 16.06 -7.80
C ASP A 117 -8.78 15.53 -7.35
N CYS A 118 -9.60 15.13 -8.32
CA CYS A 118 -10.94 14.61 -8.07
C CYS A 118 -10.96 13.31 -7.24
N SER A 119 -9.89 12.51 -7.27
CA SER A 119 -9.79 11.27 -6.50
C SER A 119 -9.55 11.59 -5.03
N VAL A 120 -8.67 12.55 -4.75
CA VAL A 120 -8.40 13.04 -3.39
C VAL A 120 -9.65 13.70 -2.79
N LEU A 121 -10.25 14.64 -3.53
CA LEU A 121 -11.46 15.33 -3.08
C LEU A 121 -12.64 14.36 -2.89
N GLY A 122 -12.81 13.40 -3.80
CA GLY A 122 -13.84 12.38 -3.70
C GLY A 122 -13.66 11.49 -2.47
N ALA A 123 -12.43 11.08 -2.17
CA ALA A 123 -12.13 10.30 -0.97
C ALA A 123 -12.39 11.09 0.32
N TYR A 124 -12.05 12.39 0.33
CA TYR A 124 -12.31 13.25 1.49
C TYR A 124 -13.81 13.49 1.71
N ALA A 125 -14.57 13.76 0.64
CA ALA A 125 -16.02 13.92 0.73
C ALA A 125 -16.71 12.64 1.23
N ALA A 126 -16.25 11.47 0.77
CA ALA A 126 -16.75 10.18 1.28
C ALA A 126 -16.49 10.01 2.78
N PHE A 127 -15.29 10.37 3.24
CA PHE A 127 -14.97 10.37 4.66
C PHE A 127 -15.87 11.30 5.47
N MET A 128 -16.10 12.54 5.01
CA MET A 128 -17.00 13.47 5.71
C MET A 128 -18.42 12.92 5.83
N TRP A 129 -18.94 12.30 4.76
CA TRP A 129 -20.26 11.66 4.82
C TRP A 129 -20.31 10.52 5.83
N ASP A 130 -19.29 9.66 5.86
CA ASP A 130 -19.24 8.54 6.81
C ASP A 130 -19.20 9.05 8.28
N VAL A 131 -18.49 10.15 8.54
CA VAL A 131 -18.42 10.77 9.88
C VAL A 131 -19.78 11.35 10.29
N ASP A 132 -20.43 12.09 9.39
CA ASP A 132 -21.75 12.66 9.66
C ASP A 132 -22.81 11.57 9.96
N GLU A 133 -22.75 10.43 9.25
CA GLU A 133 -23.63 9.28 9.49
C GLU A 133 -23.37 8.60 10.84
N ASP A 134 -22.12 8.54 11.29
CA ASP A 134 -21.73 7.95 12.58
C ASP A 134 -22.17 8.84 13.78
N GLU A 135 -22.32 10.16 13.57
CA GLU A 135 -22.72 11.16 14.58
C GLU A 135 -24.24 11.35 14.73
N GLU A 136 -25.10 10.78 13.86
CA GLU A 136 -26.56 10.89 14.04
C GLU A 136 -27.02 10.23 15.36
N PRO A 137 -27.55 10.99 16.33
CA PRO A 137 -28.16 10.38 17.50
C PRO A 137 -29.45 9.68 17.07
N LYS A 138 -29.63 8.44 17.55
CA LYS A 138 -30.89 7.67 17.52
C LYS A 138 -32.02 8.38 18.29
N ASN A 139 -32.44 9.57 17.85
CA ASN A 139 -33.46 10.34 18.51
C ASN A 139 -34.31 11.16 17.53
N HIS A 140 -34.80 10.49 16.50
CA HIS A 140 -35.99 10.92 15.76
C HIS A 140 -37.27 10.27 16.33
N ALA A 141 -37.38 10.19 17.67
CA ALA A 141 -38.69 10.12 18.30
C ALA A 141 -39.24 11.55 18.35
N MET A 142 -39.82 12.01 17.24
CA MET A 142 -40.61 13.23 17.22
C MET A 142 -41.76 13.05 18.22
N PRO A 143 -41.90 13.88 19.27
CA PRO A 143 -43.09 13.81 20.10
C PRO A 143 -44.25 14.23 19.21
N VAL A 144 -45.11 13.27 18.87
CA VAL A 144 -46.40 13.57 18.23
C VAL A 144 -47.11 14.47 19.23
N HIS A 145 -47.15 15.77 18.92
CA HIS A 145 -48.00 16.71 19.62
C HIS A 145 -49.41 16.14 19.55
N SER A 146 -49.86 15.54 20.66
CA SER A 146 -51.26 15.20 20.88
C SER A 146 -52.03 16.51 21.10
N ALA A 147 -52.12 17.32 20.06
CA ALA A 147 -53.10 18.36 19.92
C ALA A 147 -54.32 17.75 19.24
N ILE A 148 -55.06 16.91 19.97
CA ILE A 148 -56.45 16.60 19.64
C ILE A 148 -57.29 17.23 20.75
N VAL A 149 -57.74 18.44 20.44
CA VAL A 149 -59.11 18.95 20.66
C VAL A 149 -59.91 18.21 21.74
N SER A 150 -60.19 18.91 22.84
CA SER A 150 -61.56 18.92 23.36
C SER A 150 -61.84 20.26 24.02
N ALA A 151 -62.38 21.17 23.21
CA ALA A 151 -63.25 22.22 23.68
C ALA A 151 -64.67 21.64 23.71
N ALA A 152 -65.27 21.55 24.90
CA ALA A 152 -66.71 21.65 25.20
C ALA A 152 -66.90 21.44 26.71
#